data_AF-A0AAV5NR90-F1
#
_entry.id   AF-A0AAV5NR90-F1
#
_cell.length_a   1.000
_cell.length_b   1.000
_cell.length_c   1.000
_cell.angle_alpha   90.00
_cell.angle_beta   90.00
_cell.angle_gamma   90.00
#
_symmetry.space_group_name_H-M   'P 1'
#
loop_
_entity.id
_entity.type
_entity.pdbx_description
1 polymer ?
#
loop_
_entity_poly.entity_id
_entity_poly.type
_entity_poly.pdbx_seq_one_letter_code
_entity_poly.pdbx_strand_id
1 'polypeptide(L)' 'MKYEFIDSYVEKYKVTHMCHALDVSPSGFYKWRHRVPSERSKRRERFEQLVMCMYLVIIP' A
#
# COMPACT_ATOMS: atom_id res chain seq x y z
N MET A 1 0.51 3.12 -1.15
CA MET A 1 -0.27 2.89 0.10
C MET A 1 0.56 2.17 1.17
N LYS A 2 0.21 2.25 2.47
CA LYS A 2 0.93 1.53 3.56
C LYS A 2 1.04 0.02 3.31
N TYR A 3 -0.04 -0.63 2.87
CA TYR A 3 -0.04 -2.08 2.60
C TYR A 3 0.78 -2.46 1.35
N GLU A 4 0.80 -1.60 0.34
CA GLU A 4 1.63 -1.76 -0.87
C GLU A 4 3.13 -1.68 -0.52
N PHE A 5 3.51 -0.80 0.40
CA PHE A 5 4.86 -0.76 0.96
C PHE A 5 5.19 -2.07 1.69
N ILE A 6 4.30 -2.57 2.57
CA ILE A 6 4.50 -3.87 3.24
C ILE A 6 4.64 -5.02 2.23
N ASP A 7 3.85 -5.01 1.14
CA ASP A 7 3.89 -6.04 0.11
C ASP A 7 5.22 -6.04 -0.68
N SER A 8 5.76 -4.85 -0.95
CA SER A 8 7.05 -4.67 -1.64
C SER A 8 8.24 -5.25 -0.85
N TYR A 9 8.10 -5.36 0.47
CA TYR A 9 9.16 -5.82 1.38
C TYR A 9 8.84 -7.15 2.08
N VAL A 10 7.71 -7.78 1.72
CA VAL A 10 7.22 -9.03 2.35
C VAL A 10 8.19 -10.21 2.22
N GLU A 11 9.01 -10.22 1.17
CA GLU A 11 10.03 -11.24 0.93
C GLU A 11 11.29 -11.04 1.78
N LYS A 12 11.55 -9.80 2.21
CA LYS A 12 12.75 -9.42 2.97
C LYS A 12 12.49 -9.32 4.47
N TYR A 13 11.28 -8.94 4.87
CA TYR A 13 10.93 -8.67 6.26
C TYR A 13 9.61 -9.32 6.65
N LYS A 14 9.48 -9.70 7.93
CA LYS A 14 8.22 -10.26 8.46
C LYS A 14 7.13 -9.19 8.45
N VAL A 15 5.98 -9.53 7.84
CA VAL A 15 4.77 -8.69 7.78
C VAL A 15 4.39 -8.14 9.15
N THR A 16 4.42 -8.96 10.19
CA THR A 16 4.05 -8.55 11.56
C THR A 16 4.89 -7.38 12.07
N HIS A 17 6.21 -7.40 11.86
CA HIS A 17 7.08 -6.29 12.27
C HIS A 17 6.78 -5.01 11.50
N MET A 18 6.56 -5.12 10.18
CA MET A 18 6.21 -3.97 9.36
C MET A 18 4.83 -3.40 9.70
N CYS A 19 3.87 -4.28 10.01
CA CYS A 19 2.55 -3.90 10.49
C CYS A 19 2.62 -3.14 11.83
N HIS A 20 3.42 -3.63 12.78
CA HIS A 20 3.68 -2.92 14.04
C HIS A 20 4.35 -1.56 13.82
N ALA A 21 5.35 -1.48 12.94
CA ALA A 21 6.06 -0.23 12.65
C ALA A 21 5.18 0.84 11.99
N LEU A 22 4.18 0.42 11.20
CA LEU A 22 3.28 1.30 10.44
C LEU A 22 1.93 1.54 11.13
N ASP A 23 1.76 0.99 12.33
CA ASP A 23 0.53 0.99 13.13
C ASP A 23 -0.70 0.51 12.32
N VAL A 24 -0.56 -0.67 11.70
CA VAL A 24 -1.63 -1.33 10.94
C VAL A 24 -1.82 -2.77 11.38
N SER A 25 -3.03 -3.29 11.25
CA SER A 25 -3.30 -4.69 11.58
C SER A 25 -2.77 -5.66 10.50
N PRO A 26 -2.10 -6.77 10.88
CA PRO A 26 -1.73 -7.83 9.93
C PRO A 26 -2.94 -8.44 9.23
N SER A 27 -4.06 -8.59 9.96
CA SER A 27 -5.31 -9.09 9.39
C SER A 27 -5.87 -8.16 8.30
N GLY A 28 -5.71 -6.84 8.46
CA GLY A 28 -6.01 -5.84 7.43
C GLY A 28 -5.12 -5.97 6.20
N PHE A 29 -3.82 -6.23 6.38
CA PHE A 29 -2.88 -6.48 5.28
C PHE A 29 -3.26 -7.72 4.47
N TYR A 30 -3.49 -8.87 5.11
CA TYR A 30 -3.85 -10.09 4.39
C TYR A 30 -5.21 -10.00 3.70
N LYS A 31 -6.17 -9.28 4.31
CA LYS A 31 -7.44 -8.94 3.66
C LYS A 31 -7.25 -8.02 2.46
N TRP A 32 -6.38 -7.03 2.54
CA TRP A 32 -6.04 -6.16 1.41
C TRP A 32 -5.37 -6.95 0.29
N ARG A 33 -4.42 -7.84 0.61
CA ARG A 33 -3.71 -8.69 -0.35
C ARG A 33 -4.61 -9.73 -1.03
N HIS A 34 -5.60 -10.28 -0.31
CA HIS A 34 -6.57 -11.23 -0.86
C HIS A 34 -7.77 -10.55 -1.55
N ARG A 35 -7.92 -9.23 -1.45
CA ARG A 35 -8.93 -8.54 -2.27
C ARG A 35 -8.49 -8.65 -3.72
N VAL A 36 -9.21 -9.46 -4.50
CA VAL A 36 -9.11 -9.42 -5.96
C VAL A 36 -9.45 -8.00 -6.39
N PRO A 37 -8.49 -7.23 -6.94
CA PRO A 37 -8.77 -5.86 -7.29
C PRO A 37 -9.73 -5.89 -8.48
N SER A 38 -10.97 -5.43 -8.27
CA SER A 38 -11.89 -5.18 -9.38
C SER A 38 -11.27 -4.15 -10.31
N GLU A 39 -11.60 -4.19 -11.60
CA GLU A 39 -11.07 -3.27 -12.62
C GLU A 39 -11.27 -1.78 -12.25
N ARG A 40 -12.24 -1.48 -11.39
CA ARG A 40 -12.49 -0.14 -10.85
C ARG A 40 -11.46 0.29 -9.79
N SER A 41 -11.00 -0.63 -8.94
CA SER A 41 -9.98 -0.36 -7.92
C SER A 41 -8.59 -0.15 -8.53
N LYS A 42 -8.23 -0.93 -9.57
CA LYS A 42 -6.97 -0.72 -10.32
C LYS A 42 -6.90 0.67 -10.98
N ARG A 43 -8.03 1.19 -11.46
CA ARG A 43 -8.10 2.56 -12.02
C ARG A 43 -7.93 3.64 -10.97
N ARG A 44 -8.42 3.40 -9.74
CA ARG A 44 -8.33 4.37 -8.65
C ARG A 44 -6.91 4.46 -8.06
N GLU A 45 -6.22 3.33 -7.92
CA GLU A 45 -4.83 3.28 -7.44
C GLU A 45 -3.86 4.02 -8.37
N ARG A 46 -4.03 3.87 -9.70
CA ARG A 46 -3.27 4.65 -10.70
C ARG A 46 -3.50 6.15 -10.58
N PHE A 47 -4.73 6.57 -10.27
CA PHE A 47 -5.04 7.99 -10.10
C PHE A 47 -4.42 8.54 -8.81
N GLU A 48 -4.47 7.79 -7.72
CA GLU A 48 -3.85 8.17 -6.44
C GLU A 48 -2.31 8.24 -6.55
N GLN A 49 -1.67 7.36 -7.31
CA GLN A 49 -0.22 7.42 -7.58
C GLN A 49 0.17 8.67 -8.39
N LEU A 50 -0.61 9.04 -9.41
CA LEU A 50 -0.37 10.26 -10.20
C LEU A 50 -0.54 11.53 -9.36
N VAL A 51 -1.55 11.55 -8.48
CA VAL A 51 -1.78 12.66 -7.55
C VAL A 51 -0.64 12.75 -6.53
N MET A 52 -0.17 11.64 -5.96
CA MET A 52 0.98 11.64 -5.04
C MET A 52 2.28 12.10 -5.69
N CYS A 53 2.55 11.71 -6.95
CA CYS A 53 3.70 12.24 -7.71
C CYS A 53 3.61 13.75 -7.95
N MET A 54 2.42 14.30 -8.19
CA MET A 54 2.23 15.74 -8.35
C MET A 54 2.52 16.52 -7.06
N TYR A 55 2.11 16.00 -5.90
CA TYR A 55 2.35 16.68 -4.63
C TYR A 55 3.81 16.64 -4.16
N LEU A 56 4.59 15.61 -4.53
CA LEU A 56 6.00 15.46 -4.15
C LEU A 56 6.97 16.32 -5.00
N VAL A 57 6.53 16.85 -6.14
CA VAL A 57 7.36 17.65 -7.06
C VAL A 57 7.09 19.16 -6.93
N ILE A 58 5.96 19.56 -6.33
CA ILE A 58 5.48 20.96 -6.33
C ILE A 58 5.70 21.68 -4.99
N ILE A 59 5.99 20.95 -3.90
CA ILE A 59 6.27 21.56 -2.58
C ILE A 59 7.69 21.20 -2.16
N PRO A 60 8.71 22.04 -2.46
CA PRO A 60 10.00 21.99 -1.78
C PRO A 60 9.90 22.44 -0.32
#